data_AF-A0A212D6F2-F1
#
_entry.id   AF-A0A212D6F2-F1
#
_cell.length_a   1.000
_cell.length_b   1.000
_cell.length_c   1.000
_cell.angle_alpha   90.00
_cell.angle_beta   90.00
_cell.angle_gamma   90.00
#
_symmetry.space_group_name_H-M   'P 1'
#
loop_
_entity.id
_entity.type
_entity.pdbx_description
1 polymer ?
#
loop_
_entity_poly.entity_id
_entity_poly.type
_entity_poly.pdbx_seq_one_letter_code
_entity_poly.pdbx_strand_id
1 'polypeptide(L)' 'MTSSYVSITSHVLTAFDLWEQAEVLTRKNKEFFAQLSTSVCALALNSSLMDLVHYTRQGFQRLKQVTKTP' A
#
# COMPACT_ATOMS: atom_id res chain seq x y z
N MET A 1 -16.19 22.68 -17.86
CA MET A 1 -14.94 22.90 -17.10
C MET A 1 -15.03 22.42 -15.64
N THR A 2 -16.20 22.48 -14.99
CA THR A 2 -16.39 22.04 -13.59
C THR A 2 -16.35 20.52 -13.43
N SER A 3 -16.91 19.76 -14.38
CA SER A 3 -16.99 18.30 -14.30
C SER A 3 -15.61 17.62 -14.21
N SER A 4 -14.63 18.07 -15.00
CA SER A 4 -13.25 17.54 -14.93
C SER A 4 -12.57 17.85 -13.59
N TYR A 5 -12.77 19.05 -13.05
CA TYR A 5 -12.23 19.43 -11.76
C TYR A 5 -12.83 18.58 -10.62
N VAL A 6 -14.16 18.47 -10.58
CA VAL A 6 -14.87 17.62 -9.60
C VAL A 6 -14.40 16.16 -9.70
N SER A 7 -14.26 15.65 -10.93
CA SER A 7 -13.77 14.29 -11.14
C SER A 7 -12.35 14.11 -10.61
N ILE A 8 -11.40 14.97 -10.97
CA ILE A 8 -10.01 14.87 -10.50
C ILE A 8 -9.93 14.95 -8.97
N THR A 9 -10.59 15.94 -8.37
CA THR A 9 -10.64 16.08 -6.90
C THR A 9 -11.25 14.85 -6.24
N SER A 10 -12.31 14.28 -6.82
CA SER A 10 -12.92 13.04 -6.30
C SER A 10 -11.92 11.88 -6.28
N HIS A 11 -11.15 11.68 -7.35
CA HIS A 11 -10.14 10.61 -7.38
C HIS A 11 -9.06 10.82 -6.31
N VAL A 12 -8.62 12.06 -6.10
CA VAL A 12 -7.65 12.39 -5.05
C VAL A 12 -8.21 12.06 -3.68
N LEU A 13 -9.44 12.49 -3.36
CA LEU A 13 -10.09 12.18 -2.08
C LEU A 13 -10.23 10.66 -1.85
N THR A 14 -10.69 9.93 -2.87
CA THR A 14 -10.79 8.47 -2.78
C THR A 14 -9.43 7.81 -2.54
N ALA A 15 -8.35 8.31 -3.14
CA ALA A 15 -7.01 7.78 -2.90
C ALA A 15 -6.56 8.00 -1.44
N PHE A 16 -6.86 9.16 -0.85
CA PHE A 16 -6.60 9.42 0.57
C PHE A 16 -7.42 8.49 1.48
N ASP A 17 -8.72 8.31 1.22
CA ASP A 17 -9.59 7.44 2.02
C ASP A 17 -9.12 5.98 1.98
N LEU A 18 -8.71 5.50 0.81
CA LEU A 18 -8.16 4.13 0.66
C LEU A 18 -6.82 3.97 1.36
N TRP A 19 -5.96 5.00 1.30
CA TRP A 19 -4.67 4.99 1.98
C TRP A 19 -4.82 4.93 3.50
N GLU A 20 -5.74 5.72 4.06
CA GLU A 20 -6.03 5.69 5.50
C GLU A 20 -6.54 4.31 5.95
N GLN A 21 -7.43 3.69 5.16
CA GLN A 21 -7.89 2.32 5.44
C GLN A 21 -6.73 1.31 5.40
N ALA A 22 -5.81 1.44 4.44
CA ALA A 22 -4.63 0.59 4.36
C ALA A 22 -3.71 0.75 5.58
N GLU A 23 -3.52 1.97 6.06
CA GLU A 23 -2.76 2.28 7.30
C GLU A 23 -3.38 1.62 8.53
N VAL A 24 -4.71 1.67 8.67
CA VAL A 24 -5.43 1.01 9.77
C VAL A 24 -5.21 -0.50 9.73
N LEU A 25 -5.29 -1.13 8.55
CA LEU A 25 -5.05 -2.57 8.40
C LEU A 25 -3.59 -2.95 8.63
N THR A 26 -2.66 -2.10 8.22
CA THR A 26 -1.22 -2.24 8.45
C THR A 26 -0.92 -2.23 9.94
N ARG A 27 -1.57 -1.35 10.70
CA ARG A 27 -1.47 -1.29 12.16
C ARG A 27 -2.07 -2.50 12.88
N LYS A 28 -2.96 -3.27 12.25
CA LYS A 28 -3.43 -4.56 12.82
C LYS A 28 -2.44 -5.69 12.59
N ASN A 29 -1.62 -5.59 11.54
CA ASN A 29 -0.67 -6.64 11.12
C ASN A 29 0.78 -6.13 11.16
N LYS A 30 1.13 -5.40 12.24
CA LYS A 30 2.36 -4.58 12.30
C LYS A 30 3.63 -5.37 12.02
N GLU A 31 3.76 -6.58 12.54
CA GLU A 31 4.99 -7.36 12.41
C GLU A 31 5.27 -7.73 10.96
N PHE A 32 4.24 -8.18 10.24
CA PHE A 32 4.35 -8.51 8.81
C PHE A 32 4.81 -7.30 7.99
N PHE A 33 4.14 -6.16 8.16
CA PHE A 33 4.43 -4.96 7.39
C PHE A 33 5.69 -4.23 7.85
N ALA A 34 6.09 -4.31 9.11
CA ALA A 34 7.36 -3.81 9.60
C ALA A 34 8.52 -4.55 8.91
N GLN A 35 8.46 -5.88 8.88
CA GLN A 35 9.46 -6.71 8.20
C GLN A 35 9.50 -6.47 6.69
N LEU A 36 8.33 -6.28 6.06
CA LEU A 36 8.24 -5.94 4.64
C LEU A 36 8.87 -4.57 4.35
N SER A 37 8.59 -3.59 5.21
CA SER A 37 9.12 -2.22 5.07
C SER A 37 10.63 -2.16 5.31
N THR A 38 11.20 -3.05 6.13
CA THR A 38 12.66 -3.19 6.27
C THR A 38 13.32 -3.65 4.96
N SER A 39 12.66 -4.52 4.18
CA SER A 39 13.22 -5.05 2.93
C SER A 39 13.07 -4.13 1.71
N VAL A 40 12.02 -3.30 1.63
CA VAL A 40 11.67 -2.55 0.40
C VAL A 40 11.49 -1.04 0.62
N CYS A 41 11.79 -0.55 1.83
CA CYS A 41 11.31 0.75 2.32
C CYS A 41 9.79 0.77 2.54
N ALA A 42 9.34 1.61 3.48
CA ALA A 42 7.92 1.83 3.72
C ALA A 42 7.32 2.62 2.56
N LEU A 43 6.14 2.19 2.10
CA LEU A 43 5.44 2.89 1.05
C LEU A 43 4.76 4.15 1.61
N ALA A 44 4.75 5.24 0.85
CA ALA A 44 4.01 6.46 1.14
C ALA A 44 3.00 6.74 0.02
N LEU A 45 1.98 7.57 0.30
CA LEU A 45 0.94 7.91 -0.69
C LEU A 45 1.53 8.55 -1.97
N ASN A 46 2.62 9.28 -1.83
CA ASN A 46 3.34 9.94 -2.92
C ASN A 46 4.52 9.11 -3.47
N SER A 47 4.68 7.85 -3.05
CA SER A 47 5.70 6.96 -3.61
C SER A 47 5.45 6.71 -5.10
N SER A 48 6.52 6.33 -5.81
CA SER A 48 6.38 6.02 -7.23
C SER A 48 5.60 4.71 -7.45
N LEU A 49 5.01 4.56 -8.64
CA LEU A 49 4.37 3.29 -9.02
C LEU A 49 5.39 2.13 -9.08
N MET A 50 6.67 2.41 -9.34
CA MET A 50 7.71 1.37 -9.27
C MET A 50 7.88 0.85 -7.85
N ASP A 51 7.97 1.75 -6.86
CA ASP A 51 8.05 1.37 -5.45
C ASP A 51 6.82 0.55 -5.04
N LEU A 52 5.63 0.95 -5.48
CA LEU A 52 4.38 0.21 -5.24
C LEU A 52 4.46 -1.22 -5.78
N VAL A 53 4.83 -1.38 -7.05
CA VAL A 53 4.93 -2.71 -7.68
C VAL A 53 5.97 -3.58 -6.97
N HIS A 54 7.12 -3.02 -6.59
CA HIS A 54 8.15 -3.75 -5.85
C HIS A 54 7.68 -4.18 -4.46
N TYR A 55 7.07 -3.26 -3.71
CA TYR A 55 6.52 -3.51 -2.38
C TYR A 55 5.47 -4.62 -2.41
N THR A 56 4.51 -4.53 -3.35
CA THR A 56 3.46 -5.53 -3.52
C THR A 56 4.02 -6.90 -3.89
N ARG A 57 4.99 -6.97 -4.82
CA ARG A 57 5.65 -8.23 -5.21
C ARG A 57 6.34 -8.91 -4.03
N GLN A 58 7.10 -8.16 -3.24
CA GLN A 58 7.77 -8.71 -2.06
C GLN A 58 6.77 -9.14 -0.99
N GLY A 59 5.69 -8.38 -0.78
CA GLY A 59 4.59 -8.77 0.11
C GLY A 59 3.99 -10.11 -0.29
N PHE A 60 3.68 -10.31 -1.57
CA PHE A 60 3.18 -11.59 -2.08
C PHE A 60 4.18 -12.74 -1.93
N GLN A 61 5.47 -12.51 -2.18
CA GLN A 61 6.50 -13.52 -1.98
C GLN A 61 6.58 -13.96 -0.51
N ARG A 62 6.51 -13.01 0.42
CA ARG A 62 6.49 -13.29 1.85
C ARG A 62 5.26 -14.08 2.27
N LEU A 63 4.07 -13.71 1.79
CA LEU A 63 2.84 -14.45 2.06
C LEU A 63 2.97 -15.92 1.61
N LYS A 64 3.54 -16.16 0.43
CA LYS A 64 3.79 -17.53 -0.08
C LYS A 64 4.79 -18.32 0.77
N GLN A 65 5.73 -17.67 1.45
CA GLN A 65 6.68 -18.34 2.35
C GLN A 65 5.99 -18.73 3.66
N VAL A 66 5.17 -17.84 4.23
CA VAL A 66 4.40 -18.12 5.47
C VAL A 66 3.47 -19.31 5.28
N THR A 67 2.85 -19.48 4.11
CA THR A 67 1.96 -20.63 3.83
C THR A 67 2.72 -21.95 3.58
N LYS A 68 4.05 -21.93 3.42
CA LYS A 68 4.86 -23.12 3.13
C LYS A 68 5.53 -23.74 4.36
N THR A 69 5.48 -23.09 5.51
CA THR A 69 5.93 -23.65 6.79
C THR A 69 4.83 -24.55 7.38
N PRO A 70 5.10 -25.87 7.59
CA PRO A 70 4.16 -26.78 8.24
C PRO A 70 4.00 -26.51 9.74
#